data_AF-A0A256W437-F1
#
_entry.id   AF-A0A256W437-F1
#
_cell.length_a   1.000
_cell.length_b   1.000
_cell.length_c   1.000
_cell.angle_alpha   90.00
_cell.angle_beta   90.00
_cell.angle_gamma   90.00
#
_symmetry.space_group_name_H-M   'P 1'
#
loop_
_entity.id
_entity.type
_entity.pdbx_description
1 polymer ?
#
loop_
_entity_poly.entity_id
_entity_poly.type
_entity_poly.pdbx_seq_one_letter_code
_entity_poly.pdbx_strand_id
1 'polypeptide(L)'
;MLIIKISLLLSSIIFLGNIAFAQPNSNSKLGLNSNLYNGKYYSYFLPSSVNGHQFLESKEYSIATVWKNGEGFEDLLLNYDVVNQEVILKFKTSLGAEKVIAMSMAELDSFLLSDKLFISKSDIEDAQLIYQKIEYGGYNFYIYFHKELKLQSQIN
;
A
#
# COMPACT_ATOMS: atom_id res chain seq x y z
N MET A 1 -22.15 57.00 -17.96
CA MET A 1 -20.95 56.52 -17.23
C MET A 1 -21.26 55.12 -16.73
N LEU A 2 -20.46 54.16 -17.19
CA LEU A 2 -20.72 52.73 -17.25
C LEU A 2 -20.18 52.06 -15.97
N ILE A 3 -21.03 51.52 -15.09
CA ILE A 3 -20.61 50.52 -14.09
C ILE A 3 -21.62 49.38 -14.13
N ILE A 4 -21.20 48.34 -14.84
CA ILE A 4 -21.92 47.11 -15.12
C ILE A 4 -22.01 46.26 -13.86
N LYS A 5 -23.18 45.64 -13.70
CA LYS A 5 -23.53 44.54 -12.81
C LYS A 5 -22.39 43.50 -12.71
N ILE A 6 -21.74 43.43 -11.55
CA ILE A 6 -20.91 42.27 -11.15
C ILE A 6 -21.25 41.94 -9.70
N SER A 7 -22.44 41.38 -9.49
CA SER A 7 -22.82 40.80 -8.21
C SER A 7 -23.80 39.67 -8.49
N LEU A 8 -23.26 38.47 -8.77
CA LEU A 8 -23.95 37.15 -8.71
C LEU A 8 -23.13 35.98 -9.31
N LEU A 9 -21.80 36.03 -9.31
CA LEU A 9 -21.00 34.97 -9.93
C LEU A 9 -19.78 34.60 -9.08
N LEU A 10 -19.99 34.31 -7.79
CA LEU A 10 -18.90 33.83 -6.94
C LEU A 10 -19.33 32.83 -5.84
N SER A 11 -20.42 32.06 -6.01
CA SER A 11 -20.79 31.01 -5.04
C SER A 11 -21.02 29.62 -5.62
N SER A 12 -20.62 29.35 -6.88
CA SER A 12 -20.86 28.05 -7.51
C SER A 12 -19.58 27.36 -8.02
N ILE A 13 -18.49 27.42 -7.26
CA ILE A 13 -17.30 26.59 -7.51
C ILE A 13 -16.72 26.09 -6.18
N ILE A 14 -17.50 25.30 -5.44
CA ILE A 14 -16.94 24.38 -4.42
C ILE A 14 -17.72 23.07 -4.53
N PHE A 15 -17.50 22.33 -5.62
CA PHE A 15 -17.98 20.95 -5.73
C PHE A 15 -17.10 20.10 -6.64
N LEU A 16 -15.78 20.29 -6.60
CA LEU A 16 -14.86 19.43 -7.34
C LEU A 16 -13.62 19.19 -6.47
N GLY A 17 -13.50 17.97 -5.96
CA GLY A 17 -12.36 17.58 -5.14
C GLY A 17 -12.39 16.22 -4.46
N ASN A 18 -13.42 15.38 -4.64
CA ASN A 18 -13.25 13.94 -4.38
C ASN A 18 -12.68 13.31 -5.65
N ILE A 19 -11.37 13.47 -5.87
CA ILE A 19 -10.67 12.69 -6.88
C ILE A 19 -10.58 11.27 -6.33
N ALA A 20 -11.60 10.45 -6.62
CA ALA A 20 -11.47 9.02 -6.49
C ALA A 20 -10.46 8.58 -7.55
N PHE A 21 -9.20 8.38 -7.16
CA PHE A 21 -8.21 7.74 -8.01
C PHE A 21 -8.67 6.31 -8.26
N ALA A 22 -9.27 6.08 -9.42
CA ALA A 22 -9.50 4.75 -9.95
C ALA A 22 -8.16 4.28 -10.55
N GLN A 23 -7.63 3.17 -10.04
CA GLN A 23 -6.41 2.56 -10.56
C GLN A 23 -6.63 2.20 -12.04
N PRO A 24 -5.86 2.75 -12.98
CA PRO A 24 -6.06 2.49 -14.39
C PRO A 24 -5.72 1.03 -14.71
N ASN A 25 -6.76 0.23 -14.98
CA ASN A 25 -6.63 -1.19 -15.24
C ASN A 25 -6.53 -1.42 -16.75
N SER A 26 -5.32 -1.39 -17.31
CA SER A 26 -5.09 -1.68 -18.72
C SER A 26 -4.95 -3.20 -18.94
N ASN A 27 -6.08 -3.92 -18.92
CA ASN A 27 -6.36 -5.02 -19.86
C ASN A 27 -7.71 -5.71 -19.58
N SER A 28 -8.62 -5.54 -20.54
CA SER A 28 -9.79 -6.37 -20.84
C SER A 28 -10.88 -6.58 -19.76
N LYS A 29 -12.07 -6.02 -20.06
CA LYS A 29 -13.42 -6.52 -19.73
C LYS A 29 -13.53 -7.47 -18.50
N LEU A 30 -14.06 -6.92 -17.41
CA LEU A 30 -14.67 -7.62 -16.26
C LEU A 30 -13.77 -8.44 -15.30
N GLY A 31 -12.48 -8.67 -15.58
CA GLY A 31 -11.59 -9.41 -14.68
C GLY A 31 -10.59 -8.52 -13.93
N LEU A 32 -10.39 -8.76 -12.63
CA LEU A 32 -9.17 -8.32 -11.95
C LEU A 32 -7.99 -9.13 -12.53
N ASN A 33 -6.82 -8.51 -12.72
CA ASN A 33 -5.62 -9.22 -13.18
C ASN A 33 -5.23 -10.33 -12.18
N SER A 34 -5.41 -11.59 -12.54
CA SER A 34 -5.15 -12.72 -11.64
C SER A 34 -3.70 -12.78 -11.15
N ASN A 35 -2.73 -12.27 -11.92
CA ASN A 35 -1.33 -12.26 -11.48
C ASN A 35 -1.12 -11.29 -10.31
N LEU A 36 -1.83 -10.18 -10.29
CA LEU A 36 -1.75 -9.18 -9.22
C LEU A 36 -2.65 -9.54 -8.03
N TYR A 37 -3.86 -10.00 -8.30
CA TYR A 37 -4.93 -10.18 -7.30
C TYR A 37 -5.12 -11.65 -6.87
N ASN A 38 -4.05 -12.43 -6.71
CA ASN A 38 -4.06 -13.83 -6.24
C ASN A 38 -3.59 -13.99 -4.77
N GLY A 39 -3.61 -12.92 -3.99
CA GLY A 39 -3.26 -12.95 -2.57
C GLY A 39 -4.32 -13.60 -1.68
N LYS A 40 -4.00 -13.79 -0.39
CA LYS A 40 -4.96 -14.21 0.63
C LYS A 40 -5.71 -13.01 1.17
N TYR A 41 -6.98 -13.17 1.57
CA TYR A 41 -7.69 -12.10 2.26
C TYR A 41 -6.92 -11.69 3.51
N TYR A 42 -6.70 -10.37 3.64
CA TYR A 42 -6.01 -9.83 4.78
C TYR A 42 -7.03 -9.33 5.81
N SER A 43 -6.85 -9.81 7.03
CA SER A 43 -7.54 -9.28 8.19
C SER A 43 -6.53 -9.19 9.32
N TYR A 44 -6.58 -8.08 10.05
CA TYR A 44 -5.84 -7.94 11.28
C TYR A 44 -6.76 -7.34 12.34
N PHE A 45 -6.60 -7.80 13.56
CA PHE A 45 -7.36 -7.33 14.70
C PHE A 45 -6.39 -7.13 15.87
N LEU A 46 -6.28 -5.89 16.34
CA LEU A 46 -5.54 -5.58 17.55
C LEU A 46 -6.54 -5.34 18.69
N PRO A 47 -6.37 -5.99 19.86
CA PRO A 47 -7.13 -5.64 21.05
C PRO A 47 -7.00 -4.15 21.35
N SER A 48 -8.04 -3.55 21.96
CA SER A 48 -8.02 -2.14 22.37
C SER A 48 -6.90 -1.81 23.37
N SER A 49 -6.37 -2.83 24.04
CA SER A 49 -5.22 -2.73 24.94
C SER A 49 -3.87 -2.67 24.22
N VAL A 50 -3.78 -2.81 22.90
CA VAL A 50 -2.51 -2.69 22.16
C VAL A 50 -2.33 -1.26 21.68
N ASN A 51 -1.18 -0.65 21.99
CA ASN A 51 -0.81 0.65 21.42
C ASN A 51 -0.06 0.46 20.08
N GLY A 52 -0.38 1.30 19.09
CA GLY A 52 0.29 1.34 17.78
C GLY A 52 -0.44 0.60 16.67
N HIS A 53 0.33 0.14 15.68
CA HIS A 53 -0.12 -0.63 14.52
C HIS A 53 1.04 -1.45 13.95
N GLN A 54 0.75 -2.50 13.20
CA GLN A 54 1.77 -3.37 12.59
C GLN A 54 2.52 -2.77 11.40
N PHE A 55 1.97 -1.72 10.78
CA PHE A 55 2.54 -1.15 9.56
C PHE A 55 3.84 -0.37 9.79
N LEU A 56 4.65 -0.27 8.72
CA LEU A 56 5.94 0.42 8.71
C LEU A 56 5.81 1.89 9.14
N GLU A 57 4.97 2.65 8.43
CA GLU A 57 4.86 4.10 8.62
C GLU A 57 3.55 4.47 9.31
N SER A 58 2.41 4.07 8.72
CA SER A 58 1.08 4.44 9.22
C SER A 58 0.02 3.38 8.86
N LYS A 59 -1.20 3.54 9.38
CA LYS A 59 -2.34 2.69 9.00
C LYS A 59 -2.87 2.98 7.59
N GLU A 60 -2.51 4.13 7.03
CA GLU A 60 -3.01 4.56 5.73
C GLU A 60 -2.26 3.86 4.58
N TYR A 61 -3.00 3.58 3.51
CA TYR A 61 -2.44 3.03 2.28
C TYR A 61 -1.87 4.16 1.43
N SER A 62 -0.73 3.90 0.78
CA SER A 62 -0.05 4.86 -0.08
C SER A 62 0.03 4.32 -1.51
N ILE A 63 0.12 5.22 -2.48
CA ILE A 63 0.39 4.86 -3.88
C ILE A 63 1.80 4.29 -3.97
N ALA A 64 1.92 3.17 -4.66
CA ALA A 64 3.13 2.37 -4.72
C ALA A 64 3.19 1.58 -6.02
N THR A 65 4.38 1.02 -6.30
CA THR A 65 4.63 0.13 -7.43
C THR A 65 5.06 -1.23 -6.92
N VAL A 66 4.58 -2.31 -7.54
CA VAL A 66 5.01 -3.70 -7.24
C VAL A 66 5.61 -4.32 -8.48
N TRP A 67 6.71 -5.05 -8.29
CA TRP A 67 7.24 -5.98 -9.29
C TRP A 67 7.04 -7.41 -8.81
N LYS A 68 6.42 -8.22 -9.67
CA LYS A 68 5.99 -9.57 -9.35
C LYS A 68 6.25 -10.49 -10.55
N ASN A 69 7.02 -11.55 -10.38
CA ASN A 69 7.48 -12.43 -11.45
C ASN A 69 8.03 -11.68 -12.68
N GLY A 70 8.75 -10.56 -12.45
CA GLY A 70 9.31 -9.70 -13.50
C GLY A 70 8.32 -8.70 -14.13
N GLU A 71 7.04 -8.73 -13.78
CA GLU A 71 6.01 -7.79 -14.26
C GLU A 71 5.82 -6.63 -13.28
N GLY A 72 5.78 -5.39 -13.78
CA GLY A 72 5.59 -4.19 -12.97
C GLY A 72 4.13 -3.73 -12.96
N PHE A 73 3.64 -3.36 -11.78
CA PHE A 73 2.29 -2.87 -11.53
C PHE A 73 2.34 -1.54 -10.79
N GLU A 74 1.89 -0.48 -11.43
CA GLU A 74 1.93 0.89 -10.92
C GLU A 74 0.57 1.32 -10.33
N ASP A 75 0.57 2.48 -9.66
CA ASP A 75 -0.62 3.09 -9.06
C ASP A 75 -1.36 2.19 -8.07
N LEU A 76 -0.63 1.36 -7.32
CA LEU A 76 -1.18 0.43 -6.34
C LEU A 76 -1.36 1.07 -4.96
N LEU A 77 -2.53 0.90 -4.33
CA LEU A 77 -2.71 1.28 -2.92
C LEU A 77 -2.13 0.17 -2.02
N LEU A 78 -0.93 0.39 -1.52
CA LEU A 78 -0.20 -0.56 -0.69
C LEU A 78 0.01 -0.07 0.74
N ASN A 79 0.21 -1.04 1.63
CA ASN A 79 0.84 -0.84 2.92
C ASN A 79 1.78 -2.02 3.20
N TYR A 80 2.71 -1.87 4.13
CA TYR A 80 3.65 -2.91 4.52
C TYR A 80 3.46 -3.25 6.00
N ASP A 81 2.95 -4.46 6.25
CA ASP A 81 2.83 -5.05 7.58
C ASP A 81 4.19 -5.62 7.99
N VAL A 82 4.92 -4.86 8.79
CA VAL A 82 6.30 -5.18 9.22
C VAL A 82 6.31 -6.25 10.31
N VAL A 83 5.21 -6.41 11.04
CA VAL A 83 5.10 -7.46 12.07
C VAL A 83 5.06 -8.82 11.41
N ASN A 84 4.23 -8.96 10.36
CA ASN A 84 4.02 -10.24 9.67
C ASN A 84 4.89 -10.41 8.41
N GLN A 85 5.67 -9.39 8.02
CA GLN A 85 6.43 -9.37 6.77
C GLN A 85 5.56 -9.54 5.52
N GLU A 86 4.41 -8.86 5.48
CA GLU A 86 3.42 -8.97 4.40
C GLU A 86 3.21 -7.63 3.66
N VAL A 87 3.17 -7.67 2.33
CA VAL A 87 2.74 -6.54 1.50
C VAL A 87 1.23 -6.59 1.33
N ILE A 88 0.55 -5.53 1.74
CA ILE A 88 -0.90 -5.47 1.79
C ILE A 88 -1.41 -4.60 0.65
N LEU A 89 -2.27 -5.16 -0.21
CA LEU A 89 -2.88 -4.47 -1.33
C LEU A 89 -4.35 -4.18 -1.05
N LYS A 90 -4.73 -2.90 -1.14
CA LYS A 90 -6.12 -2.44 -1.11
C LYS A 90 -6.60 -2.12 -2.53
N PHE A 91 -7.79 -2.58 -2.90
CA PHE A 91 -8.36 -2.32 -4.22
C PHE A 91 -9.89 -2.36 -4.20
N LYS A 92 -10.52 -1.90 -5.28
CA LYS A 92 -11.96 -2.03 -5.50
C LYS A 92 -12.26 -3.11 -6.53
N THR A 93 -13.25 -3.93 -6.24
CA THR A 93 -13.78 -4.90 -7.20
C THR A 93 -14.58 -4.21 -8.32
N SER A 94 -14.93 -4.97 -9.36
CA SER A 94 -15.84 -4.52 -10.42
C SER A 94 -17.22 -4.10 -9.90
N LEU A 95 -17.64 -4.59 -8.73
CA LEU A 95 -18.89 -4.21 -8.05
C LEU A 95 -18.71 -3.00 -7.11
N GLY A 96 -17.52 -2.39 -7.06
CA GLY A 96 -17.21 -1.23 -6.22
C GLY A 96 -16.88 -1.56 -4.77
N ALA A 97 -17.03 -2.82 -4.34
CA ALA A 97 -16.65 -3.24 -2.99
C ALA A 97 -15.14 -3.15 -2.78
N GLU A 98 -14.72 -2.57 -1.65
CA GLU A 98 -13.32 -2.55 -1.24
C GLU A 98 -12.89 -3.94 -0.76
N LYS A 99 -11.67 -4.33 -1.16
CA LYS A 99 -11.02 -5.56 -0.72
C LYS A 99 -9.59 -5.25 -0.29
N VAL A 100 -9.11 -6.08 0.62
CA VAL A 100 -7.74 -6.04 1.11
C VAL A 100 -7.18 -7.45 1.09
N ILE A 101 -6.01 -7.62 0.48
CA ILE A 101 -5.31 -8.89 0.40
C ILE A 101 -3.86 -8.74 0.83
N ALA A 102 -3.29 -9.78 1.43
CA ALA A 102 -1.86 -9.93 1.56
C ALA A 102 -1.34 -10.60 0.29
N MET A 103 -0.38 -9.95 -0.37
CA MET A 103 0.19 -10.43 -1.62
C MET A 103 0.96 -11.74 -1.41
N SER A 104 0.98 -12.59 -2.44
CA SER A 104 1.79 -13.82 -2.41
C SER A 104 3.28 -13.46 -2.39
N MET A 105 3.94 -13.78 -1.28
CA MET A 105 5.38 -13.54 -1.13
C MET A 105 6.19 -14.33 -2.16
N ALA A 106 5.79 -15.58 -2.46
CA ALA A 106 6.51 -16.48 -3.35
C ALA A 106 6.70 -15.93 -4.79
N GLU A 107 5.88 -14.97 -5.18
CA GLU A 107 5.91 -14.35 -6.51
C GLU A 107 6.35 -12.88 -6.45
N LEU A 108 6.49 -12.30 -5.25
CA LEU A 108 6.87 -10.91 -5.04
C LEU A 108 8.39 -10.76 -5.22
N ASP A 109 8.80 -9.90 -6.17
CA ASP A 109 10.21 -9.59 -6.37
C ASP A 109 10.61 -8.35 -5.54
N SER A 110 9.87 -7.26 -5.72
CA SER A 110 10.15 -5.97 -5.06
C SER A 110 8.94 -5.05 -5.07
N PHE A 111 8.98 -3.99 -4.28
CA PHE A 111 7.98 -2.91 -4.31
C PHE A 111 8.59 -1.57 -3.91
N LEU A 112 8.05 -0.49 -4.45
CA LEU A 112 8.42 0.88 -4.13
C LEU A 112 7.29 1.51 -3.31
N LEU A 113 7.56 1.84 -2.05
CA LEU A 113 6.60 2.43 -1.11
C LEU A 113 7.21 3.67 -0.45
N SER A 114 6.54 4.82 -0.56
CA SER A 114 7.02 6.09 0.01
C SER A 114 8.49 6.39 -0.34
N ASP A 115 8.83 6.26 -1.63
CA ASP A 115 10.18 6.43 -2.21
C ASP A 115 11.25 5.45 -1.70
N LYS A 116 10.84 4.37 -1.01
CA LYS A 116 11.75 3.33 -0.51
C LYS A 116 11.55 2.06 -1.32
N LEU A 117 12.64 1.57 -1.93
CA LEU A 117 12.64 0.30 -2.64
C LEU A 117 12.82 -0.84 -1.64
N PHE A 118 11.89 -1.77 -1.64
CA PHE A 118 11.94 -3.01 -0.87
C PHE A 118 12.10 -4.19 -1.82
N ILE A 119 12.93 -5.15 -1.44
CA ILE A 119 13.13 -6.38 -2.20
C ILE A 119 12.80 -7.59 -1.32
N SER A 120 12.22 -8.59 -1.95
CA SER A 120 11.95 -9.88 -1.35
C SER A 120 13.12 -10.81 -1.61
N LYS A 121 13.65 -11.46 -0.57
CA LYS A 121 14.76 -12.42 -0.70
C LYS A 121 14.50 -13.63 0.17
N SER A 122 14.80 -14.81 -0.35
CA SER A 122 14.93 -16.01 0.48
C SER A 122 16.20 -15.89 1.33
N ASP A 123 16.06 -16.09 2.64
CA ASP A 123 17.18 -16.24 3.55
C ASP A 123 17.64 -17.70 3.66
N ILE A 124 18.71 -17.96 4.41
CA ILE A 124 19.36 -19.28 4.60
C ILE A 124 18.38 -20.35 5.10
N GLU A 125 17.32 -19.96 5.80
CA GLU A 125 16.28 -20.85 6.35
C GLU A 125 15.06 -21.01 5.43
N ASP A 126 15.17 -20.66 4.15
CA ASP A 126 14.09 -20.66 3.14
C ASP A 126 12.91 -19.72 3.45
N ALA A 127 12.97 -18.97 4.56
CA ALA A 127 12.03 -17.92 4.86
C ALA A 127 12.25 -16.73 3.92
N GLN A 128 11.19 -16.31 3.23
CA GLN A 128 11.23 -15.14 2.37
C GLN A 128 11.04 -13.88 3.22
N LEU A 129 12.06 -13.02 3.24
CA LEU A 129 12.11 -11.80 4.02
C LEU A 129 12.13 -10.57 3.12
N ILE A 130 11.62 -9.46 3.63
CA ILE A 130 11.58 -8.18 2.93
C ILE A 130 12.65 -7.26 3.51
N TYR A 131 13.47 -6.69 2.63
CA TYR A 131 14.51 -5.73 2.98
C TYR A 131 14.32 -4.44 2.21
N GLN A 132 14.48 -3.30 2.85
CA GLN A 132 14.71 -2.07 2.11
C GLN A 132 16.11 -2.12 1.49
N LYS A 133 16.19 -1.88 0.19
CA LYS A 133 17.43 -1.78 -0.56
C LYS A 133 17.85 -0.31 -0.65
N ILE A 134 19.07 -0.01 -0.27
CA ILE A 134 19.70 1.30 -0.46
C ILE A 134 20.99 1.11 -1.24
N GLU A 135 21.16 1.89 -2.31
CA GLU A 135 22.38 1.91 -3.11
C GLU A 135 23.20 3.16 -2.77
N TYR A 136 24.46 2.96 -2.40
CA TYR A 136 25.37 4.06 -2.10
C TYR A 136 26.81 3.70 -2.44
N GLY A 137 27.46 4.50 -3.29
CA GLY A 137 28.87 4.30 -3.66
C GLY A 137 29.16 2.96 -4.36
N GLY A 138 28.19 2.40 -5.09
CA GLY A 138 28.31 1.08 -5.74
C GLY A 138 28.06 -0.11 -4.81
N TYR A 139 27.73 0.13 -3.54
CA TYR A 139 27.36 -0.90 -2.58
C TYR A 139 25.84 -0.99 -2.40
N ASN A 140 25.35 -2.20 -2.13
CA ASN A 140 23.97 -2.46 -1.76
C ASN A 140 23.87 -2.69 -0.25
N PHE A 141 23.03 -1.91 0.42
CA PHE A 141 22.66 -2.10 1.82
C PHE A 141 21.24 -2.66 1.91
N TYR A 142 21.04 -3.61 2.80
CA TYR A 142 19.75 -4.26 3.03
C TYR A 142 19.34 -4.02 4.48
N ILE A 143 18.25 -3.28 4.68
CA ILE A 143 17.74 -2.95 6.01
C ILE A 143 16.49 -3.79 6.26
N TYR A 144 16.55 -4.61 7.31
CA TYR A 144 15.41 -5.37 7.80
C TYR A 144 14.63 -4.54 8.81
N PHE A 145 13.31 -4.48 8.65
CA PHE A 145 12.42 -3.82 9.58
C PHE A 145 11.69 -4.84 10.43
N HIS A 146 11.63 -4.58 11.73
CA HIS A 146 10.86 -5.36 12.68
C HIS A 146 10.12 -4.44 13.64
N LYS A 147 8.94 -4.87 14.09
CA LYS A 147 8.13 -4.13 15.05
C LYS A 147 7.54 -5.08 16.08
N GLU A 148 7.67 -4.71 17.35
CA GLU A 148 7.01 -5.40 18.45
C GLU A 148 5.82 -4.57 18.93
N LEU A 149 4.63 -5.18 18.98
CA LEU A 149 3.44 -4.57 19.55
C LEU A 149 3.34 -4.90 21.03
N LYS A 150 3.23 -3.87 21.87
CA LYS A 150 3.16 -4.03 23.34
C LYS A 150 1.73 -3.80 23.83
N LEU A 151 1.31 -4.67 24.75
CA LEU A 151 0.11 -4.45 25.54
C LEU A 151 0.33 -3.23 26.43
N GLN A 152 -0.70 -2.39 26.55
CA GLN A 152 -0.79 -1.39 27.59
C GLN A 152 -0.82 -2.13 28.93
N SER A 153 0.21 -1.91 29.74
CA SER A 153 0.17 -2.36 31.13
C SER A 153 -0.96 -1.60 31.82
N GLN A 154 -1.94 -2.34 32.35
CA GLN A 154 -2.86 -1.77 33.32
C GLN A 154 -2.08 -1.60 34.62
N ILE A 155 -1.42 -0.45 34.76
CA ILE A 155 -0.99 0.01 36.07
C ILE A 155 -2.27 0.50 36.77
N ASN A 156 -2.87 -0.40 37.55
CA ASN A 156 -3.85 -0.04 38.58
C ASN A 156 -3.11 0.28 39.88
#